data_AF-A0A7K2XLL5-F1
#
_entry.id   AF-A0A7K2XLL5-F1
#
_cell.length_a   1.000
_cell.length_b   1.000
_cell.length_c   1.000
_cell.angle_alpha   90.00
_cell.angle_beta   90.00
_cell.angle_gamma   90.00
#
_symmetry.space_group_name_H-M   'P 1'
#
loop_
_entity.id
_entity.type
_entity.pdbx_description
1 polymer ?
#
loop_
_entity_poly.entity_id
_entity_poly.type
_entity_poly.pdbx_seq_one_letter_code
_entity_poly.pdbx_strand_id
1 'polypeptide(L)'
;VGHLEPAAGLAGLVKVLLSMERGVVPPSLHVVRPNDHIRFEDTPFFLADRVMEWPRPGDGPRRGAVSAFGMGGVNAHVILEEPPATPARDVPAPESLVVRVTGADETAVRTLAAAYAARFETARDAAETADLCHTANTGRSPLEFQTA
;
A
#
# COMPACT_ATOMS: atom_id res chain seq x y z
N VAL A 1 7.27 -13.73 -3.64
CA VAL A 1 6.14 -14.51 -4.21
C VAL A 1 6.56 -15.19 -5.53
N GLY A 2 7.78 -15.73 -5.58
CA GLY A 2 8.38 -16.13 -6.85
C GLY A 2 8.75 -14.95 -7.76
N HIS A 3 9.16 -15.27 -8.98
CA HIS A 3 9.48 -14.30 -10.04
C HIS A 3 8.23 -14.05 -10.89
N LEU A 4 7.69 -12.83 -10.85
CA LEU A 4 6.46 -12.46 -11.57
C LEU A 4 6.72 -11.85 -12.95
N GLU A 5 7.94 -12.02 -13.48
CA GLU A 5 8.34 -11.60 -14.83
C GLU A 5 7.93 -10.13 -15.12
N PRO A 6 7.05 -9.76 -16.10
CA PRO A 6 6.67 -8.36 -16.31
C PRO A 6 6.12 -7.65 -15.06
N ALA A 7 5.51 -8.38 -14.12
CA ALA A 7 4.92 -7.82 -12.91
C ALA A 7 5.89 -7.77 -11.72
N ALA A 8 7.13 -8.26 -11.86
CA ALA A 8 8.10 -8.30 -10.77
C ALA A 8 8.43 -6.92 -10.22
N GLY A 9 8.58 -5.92 -11.10
CA GLY A 9 8.81 -4.52 -10.70
C GLY A 9 7.65 -3.94 -9.89
N LEU A 10 6.40 -4.18 -10.33
CA LEU A 10 5.19 -3.72 -9.64
C LEU A 10 5.05 -4.36 -8.25
N ALA A 11 5.32 -5.66 -8.13
CA ALA A 11 5.27 -6.33 -6.83
C ALA A 11 6.35 -5.79 -5.87
N GLY A 12 7.56 -5.50 -6.38
CA GLY A 12 8.61 -4.82 -5.61
C GLY A 12 8.20 -3.42 -5.15
N LEU A 13 7.57 -2.65 -6.04
CA LEU A 13 7.01 -1.33 -5.75
C LEU A 13 5.95 -1.39 -4.64
N VAL A 14 4.98 -2.27 -4.75
CA VAL A 14 3.94 -2.46 -3.73
C VAL A 14 4.55 -2.86 -2.38
N LYS A 15 5.57 -3.74 -2.37
CA LYS A 15 6.30 -4.08 -1.14
C LYS A 15 6.91 -2.83 -0.49
N VAL A 16 7.60 -1.97 -1.26
CA VAL A 16 8.23 -0.77 -0.71
C VAL A 16 7.19 0.22 -0.18
N LEU A 17 6.10 0.45 -0.91
CA LEU A 17 5.03 1.36 -0.48
C LEU A 17 4.39 0.89 0.84
N LEU A 18 4.03 -0.39 0.94
CA LEU A 18 3.49 -0.95 2.19
C LEU A 18 4.51 -0.94 3.33
N SER A 19 5.81 -1.08 3.02
CA SER A 19 6.89 -1.01 4.02
C SER A 19 7.04 0.41 4.57
N MET A 20 6.89 1.44 3.73
CA MET A 20 6.88 2.84 4.15
C MET A 20 5.65 3.16 5.00
N GLU A 21 4.45 2.79 4.53
CA GLU A 21 3.19 3.00 5.24
C GLU A 21 3.20 2.38 6.64
N ARG A 22 3.72 1.16 6.75
CA ARG A 22 3.78 0.41 8.02
C ARG A 22 5.04 0.70 8.84
N GLY A 23 6.00 1.43 8.29
CA GLY A 23 7.28 1.72 8.94
C GLY A 23 8.11 0.46 9.25
N VAL A 24 8.03 -0.58 8.41
CA VAL A 24 8.69 -1.88 8.63
C VAL A 24 9.16 -2.48 7.31
N VAL A 25 10.38 -3.00 7.27
CA VAL A 25 10.90 -3.82 6.16
C VAL A 25 10.67 -5.31 6.47
N PRO A 26 9.90 -6.04 5.63
CA PRO A 26 9.68 -7.47 5.84
C PRO A 26 10.92 -8.28 5.42
N PRO A 27 11.15 -9.45 6.05
CA PRO A 27 12.30 -10.29 5.80
C PRO A 27 12.34 -10.81 4.36
N SER A 28 13.56 -10.98 3.86
CA SER A 28 13.86 -11.80 2.70
C SER A 28 13.89 -13.27 3.12
N LEU A 29 12.97 -14.06 2.56
CA LEU A 29 12.82 -15.48 2.89
C LEU A 29 13.89 -16.34 2.22
N HIS A 30 14.07 -17.56 2.75
CA HIS A 30 14.97 -18.59 2.23
C HIS A 30 16.46 -18.21 2.24
N VAL A 31 16.84 -17.25 3.09
CA VAL A 31 18.25 -16.92 3.31
C VAL A 31 18.72 -17.57 4.61
N VAL A 32 19.46 -18.69 4.47
CA VAL A 32 20.12 -19.34 5.61
C VAL A 32 21.49 -18.73 5.87
N ARG A 33 22.20 -18.38 4.79
CA ARG A 33 23.49 -17.68 4.79
C ARG A 33 23.54 -16.77 3.56
N PRO A 34 24.06 -15.54 3.66
CA PRO A 34 24.29 -14.68 2.50
C PRO A 34 25.20 -15.36 1.45
N ASN A 35 25.10 -14.94 0.19
CA ASN A 35 25.96 -15.48 -0.87
C ASN A 35 27.42 -15.11 -0.62
N ASP A 36 28.32 -16.09 -0.59
CA ASP A 36 29.76 -15.92 -0.30
C ASP A 36 30.53 -15.07 -1.30
N HIS A 37 29.95 -14.86 -2.49
CA HIS A 37 30.48 -13.97 -3.52
C HIS A 37 30.12 -12.49 -3.29
N ILE A 38 29.27 -12.19 -2.29
CA ILE A 38 28.89 -10.82 -1.93
C ILE A 38 29.51 -10.48 -0.59
N ARG A 39 30.46 -9.54 -0.58
CA ARG A 39 31.06 -8.97 0.64
C ARG A 39 30.20 -7.80 1.13
N PHE A 40 29.12 -8.09 1.86
CA PHE A 40 28.22 -7.04 2.34
C PHE A 40 28.92 -6.05 3.26
N GLU A 41 29.92 -6.50 4.02
CA GLU A 41 30.79 -5.71 4.89
C GLU A 41 31.52 -4.56 4.17
N ASP A 42 31.74 -4.70 2.86
CA ASP A 42 32.41 -3.70 2.01
C ASP A 42 31.39 -2.78 1.29
N THR A 43 30.09 -2.87 1.63
CA THR A 43 29.01 -2.13 0.97
C THR A 43 28.16 -1.36 2.00
N PRO A 44 27.39 -0.34 1.57
CA PRO A 44 26.42 0.31 2.45
C PRO A 44 25.16 -0.55 2.70
N PHE A 45 25.10 -1.78 2.16
CA PHE A 45 23.92 -2.62 2.19
C PHE A 45 24.08 -3.77 3.18
N PHE A 46 22.95 -4.19 3.74
CA PHE A 46 22.83 -5.41 4.52
C PHE A 46 21.56 -6.13 4.12
N LEU A 47 21.49 -7.42 4.41
CA LEU A 47 20.31 -8.22 4.14
C LEU A 47 19.31 -8.13 5.29
N ALA A 48 18.05 -7.77 5.00
CA ALA A 48 16.95 -7.90 5.95
C ALA A 48 16.50 -9.37 6.01
N ASP A 49 17.09 -10.17 6.88
CA ASP A 49 16.76 -11.59 7.10
C ASP A 49 15.65 -11.80 8.15
N ARG A 50 15.31 -10.75 8.89
CA ARG A 50 14.21 -10.66 9.86
C ARG A 50 13.36 -9.43 9.59
N VAL A 51 12.23 -9.32 10.29
CA VAL A 51 11.44 -8.08 10.31
C VAL A 51 12.31 -6.97 10.90
N MET A 52 12.40 -5.83 10.21
CA MET A 52 13.18 -4.67 10.66
C MET A 52 12.28 -3.45 10.75
N GLU A 53 12.35 -2.75 11.87
CA GLU A 53 11.76 -1.42 11.95
C GLU A 53 12.43 -0.49 10.96
N TRP A 54 11.63 0.35 10.31
CA TRP A 54 12.09 1.38 9.42
C TRP A 54 11.67 2.71 10.00
N PRO A 55 12.44 3.30 10.94
CA PRO A 55 12.12 4.61 11.47
C PRO A 55 12.36 5.70 10.40
N ARG A 56 11.71 6.85 10.57
CA ARG A 56 12.05 8.04 9.77
C ARG A 56 13.46 8.51 10.15
N PRO A 57 14.31 8.87 9.17
CA PRO A 57 15.64 9.41 9.45
C PRO A 57 15.55 10.84 9.98
N GLY A 58 15.56 11.01 11.31
CA GLY A 58 15.38 12.33 11.95
C GLY A 58 14.06 12.96 11.50
N ASP A 59 14.13 14.18 10.97
CA ASP A 59 12.97 14.90 10.42
C ASP A 59 12.71 14.62 8.92
N GLY A 60 13.49 13.70 8.31
CA GLY A 60 13.41 13.39 6.88
C GLY A 60 12.45 12.23 6.52
N PRO A 61 12.00 12.15 5.26
CA PRO A 61 11.16 11.05 4.80
C PRO A 61 11.97 9.77 4.59
N ARG A 62 11.31 8.61 4.70
CA ARG A 62 11.90 7.34 4.25
C ARG A 62 12.09 7.37 2.74
N ARG A 63 13.19 6.79 2.26
CA ARG A 63 13.45 6.60 0.83
C ARG A 63 13.80 5.16 0.54
N GLY A 64 13.18 4.60 -0.48
CA GLY A 64 13.42 3.24 -0.96
C GLY A 64 13.67 3.23 -2.45
N ALA A 65 14.23 2.14 -2.96
CA ALA A 65 14.43 1.97 -4.38
C ALA A 65 14.00 0.58 -4.83
N VAL A 66 13.54 0.49 -6.08
CA VAL A 66 13.17 -0.75 -6.74
C VAL A 66 13.95 -0.84 -8.04
N SER A 67 14.66 -1.96 -8.23
CA SER A 67 15.36 -2.27 -9.47
C SER A 67 14.69 -3.47 -10.14
N ALA A 68 14.54 -3.41 -11.46
CA ALA A 68 14.05 -4.51 -12.28
C ALA A 68 14.97 -4.69 -13.48
N PHE A 69 15.45 -5.91 -13.70
CA PHE A 69 16.40 -6.25 -14.74
C PHE A 69 15.77 -7.30 -15.65
N GLY A 70 15.48 -6.93 -16.89
CA GLY A 70 14.88 -7.81 -17.89
C GLY A 70 15.93 -8.70 -18.55
N MET A 71 15.56 -9.93 -18.88
CA MET A 71 16.46 -10.89 -19.53
C MET A 71 17.02 -10.39 -20.87
N GLY A 72 16.27 -9.55 -21.60
CA GLY A 72 16.70 -8.88 -22.82
C GLY A 72 17.68 -7.72 -22.62
N GLY A 73 18.15 -7.48 -21.40
CA GLY A 73 19.11 -6.41 -21.07
C GLY A 73 18.49 -5.03 -20.80
N VAL A 74 17.17 -4.90 -20.90
CA VAL A 74 16.46 -3.66 -20.54
C VAL A 74 16.29 -3.59 -19.02
N ASN A 75 16.77 -2.51 -18.44
CA ASN A 75 16.80 -2.30 -17.00
C ASN A 75 15.98 -1.06 -16.61
N ALA A 76 15.33 -1.11 -15.45
CA ALA A 76 14.61 0.00 -14.86
C ALA A 76 14.96 0.15 -13.38
N HIS A 77 15.01 1.40 -12.91
CA HIS A 77 15.26 1.74 -11.51
C HIS A 77 14.38 2.91 -11.10
N VAL A 78 13.71 2.79 -9.96
CA VAL A 78 12.82 3.83 -9.42
C VAL A 78 13.18 4.09 -7.98
N ILE A 79 13.29 5.37 -7.62
CA ILE A 79 13.47 5.86 -6.26
C ILE A 79 12.12 6.40 -5.78
N LEU A 80 11.75 6.03 -4.55
CA LEU A 80 10.51 6.38 -3.89
C LEU A 80 10.81 7.15 -2.62
N GLU A 81 9.96 8.14 -2.32
CA GLU A 81 10.00 8.90 -1.07
C GLU A 81 8.63 8.79 -0.39
N GLU A 82 8.63 8.64 0.94
CA GLU A 82 7.43 8.69 1.76
C GLU A 82 6.74 10.05 1.61
N PRO A 83 5.40 10.11 1.46
CA PRO A 83 4.70 11.38 1.38
C PRO A 83 4.82 12.19 2.69
N PRO A 84 4.68 13.52 2.63
CA PRO A 84 4.62 14.34 3.84
C PRO A 84 3.44 13.92 4.71
N ALA A 85 3.53 14.21 6.02
CA ALA A 85 2.43 13.94 6.94
C ALA A 85 1.16 14.71 6.52
N THR A 86 0.04 14.01 6.41
CA THR A 86 -1.26 14.64 6.19
C THR A 86 -1.64 15.42 7.45
N PRO A 87 -1.95 16.73 7.35
CA PRO A 87 -2.38 17.50 8.51
C PRO A 87 -3.70 16.95 9.06
N ALA A 88 -3.88 17.06 10.39
CA ALA A 88 -5.16 16.74 11.01
C ALA A 88 -6.27 17.63 10.44
N ARG A 89 -7.46 17.05 10.27
CA ARG A 89 -8.63 17.78 9.75
C ARG A 89 -9.49 18.25 10.93
N ASP A 90 -9.72 19.56 11.01
CA ASP A 90 -10.53 20.17 12.08
C ASP A 90 -12.03 20.24 11.75
N VAL A 91 -12.49 19.55 10.70
CA VAL A 91 -13.90 19.61 10.28
C VAL A 91 -14.71 18.53 11.02
N PRO A 92 -15.77 18.89 11.76
CA PRO A 92 -16.65 17.92 12.40
C PRO A 92 -17.30 16.99 11.38
N ALA A 93 -17.37 15.70 11.69
CA ALA A 93 -18.11 14.75 10.87
C ALA A 93 -19.62 15.09 10.91
N PRO A 94 -20.33 14.97 9.77
CA PRO A 94 -21.79 15.12 9.74
C PRO A 94 -22.50 14.10 10.66
N GLU A 95 -23.66 14.48 11.21
CA GLU A 95 -24.47 13.59 12.06
C GLU A 95 -25.10 12.42 11.29
N SER A 96 -25.30 12.57 9.99
CA SER A 96 -25.86 11.55 9.09
C SER A 96 -25.01 11.41 7.85
N LEU A 97 -24.73 10.17 7.47
CA LEU A 97 -23.94 9.82 6.29
C LEU A 97 -24.75 8.89 5.39
N VAL A 98 -24.61 9.08 4.07
CA VAL A 98 -25.15 8.18 3.06
C VAL A 98 -23.99 7.54 2.32
N VAL A 99 -24.07 6.25 2.03
CA VAL A 99 -23.04 5.51 1.27
C VAL A 99 -23.66 4.87 0.05
N ARG A 100 -23.30 5.36 -1.13
CA ARG A 100 -23.71 4.76 -2.39
C ARG A 100 -22.85 3.53 -2.69
N VAL A 101 -23.51 2.45 -3.08
CA VAL A 101 -22.89 1.23 -3.60
C VAL A 101 -23.36 1.04 -5.03
N THR A 102 -22.42 0.78 -5.94
CA THR A 102 -22.68 0.65 -7.37
C THR A 102 -21.89 -0.53 -7.95
N GLY A 103 -22.48 -1.25 -8.91
CA GLY A 103 -21.90 -2.47 -9.47
C GLY A 103 -22.42 -2.77 -10.88
N ALA A 104 -21.74 -3.68 -11.58
CA ALA A 104 -22.14 -4.11 -12.92
C ALA A 104 -23.38 -5.03 -12.93
N ASP A 105 -23.68 -5.64 -11.77
CA ASP A 105 -24.84 -6.48 -11.51
C ASP A 105 -25.20 -6.44 -10.01
N GLU A 106 -26.32 -7.06 -9.63
CA GLU A 106 -26.75 -7.14 -8.22
C GLU A 106 -25.74 -7.87 -7.32
N THR A 107 -25.01 -8.88 -7.83
CA THR A 107 -24.04 -9.65 -7.04
C THR A 107 -22.85 -8.78 -6.68
N ALA A 108 -22.36 -7.97 -7.64
CA ALA A 108 -21.31 -7.00 -7.42
C ALA A 108 -21.74 -5.94 -6.39
N VAL A 109 -22.97 -5.43 -6.47
CA VAL A 109 -23.51 -4.49 -5.46
C VAL A 109 -23.54 -5.13 -4.07
N ARG A 110 -24.07 -6.35 -3.93
CA ARG A 110 -24.12 -7.05 -2.63
C ARG A 110 -22.73 -7.32 -2.06
N THR A 111 -21.79 -7.72 -2.92
CA THR A 111 -20.40 -7.99 -2.52
C THR A 111 -19.71 -6.71 -2.05
N LEU A 112 -19.85 -5.62 -2.79
CA LEU A 112 -19.27 -4.33 -2.41
C LEU A 112 -19.92 -3.76 -1.15
N ALA A 113 -21.23 -3.90 -0.99
CA ALA A 113 -21.94 -3.48 0.21
C ALA A 113 -21.43 -4.23 1.45
N ALA A 114 -21.23 -5.56 1.35
CA ALA A 114 -20.66 -6.35 2.43
C ALA A 114 -19.21 -5.92 2.76
N ALA A 115 -18.40 -5.64 1.74
CA ALA A 115 -17.04 -5.13 1.93
C ALA A 115 -17.02 -3.75 2.61
N TYR A 116 -17.95 -2.85 2.24
CA TYR A 116 -18.11 -1.56 2.90
C TYR A 116 -18.56 -1.72 4.36
N ALA A 117 -19.53 -2.59 4.64
CA ALA A 117 -19.96 -2.87 6.01
C ALA A 117 -18.80 -3.33 6.90
N ALA A 118 -18.02 -4.34 6.45
CA ALA A 118 -16.82 -4.79 7.17
C ALA A 118 -15.77 -3.69 7.35
N ARG A 119 -15.67 -2.76 6.38
CA ARG A 119 -14.73 -1.64 6.46
C ARG A 119 -15.20 -0.57 7.46
N PHE A 120 -16.49 -0.32 7.58
CA PHE A 120 -17.05 0.59 8.57
C PHE A 120 -16.90 0.05 10.00
N GLU A 121 -17.00 -1.27 10.20
CA GLU A 121 -16.75 -1.91 11.50
C GLU A 121 -15.33 -1.68 12.03
N THR A 122 -14.37 -1.40 11.14
CA THR A 122 -12.95 -1.17 11.47
C THR A 122 -12.52 0.30 11.39
N ALA A 123 -13.46 1.23 11.17
CA ALA A 123 -13.15 2.66 11.17
C ALA A 123 -12.71 3.13 12.57
N ARG A 124 -11.65 3.94 12.64
CA ARG A 124 -11.08 4.39 13.91
C ARG A 124 -11.95 5.45 14.59
N ASP A 125 -12.60 6.29 13.79
CA ASP A 125 -13.42 7.40 14.26
C ASP A 125 -14.48 7.82 13.22
N ALA A 126 -15.26 8.85 13.58
CA ALA A 126 -16.31 9.39 12.72
C ALA A 126 -15.76 10.10 11.48
N ALA A 127 -14.54 10.65 11.54
CA ALA A 127 -13.93 11.33 10.40
C ALA A 127 -13.53 10.31 9.32
N GLU A 128 -12.96 9.17 9.71
CA GLU A 128 -12.65 8.08 8.81
C GLU A 128 -13.92 7.49 8.16
N THR A 129 -14.99 7.36 8.93
CA THR A 129 -16.31 6.97 8.40
C THR A 129 -16.80 7.96 7.35
N ALA A 130 -16.67 9.27 7.61
CA ALA A 130 -17.05 10.31 6.67
C ALA A 130 -16.19 10.28 5.38
N ASP A 131 -14.88 10.04 5.49
CA ASP A 131 -13.98 9.93 4.34
C ASP A 131 -14.31 8.68 3.49
N LEU A 132 -14.67 7.56 4.11
CA LEU A 132 -15.15 6.36 3.42
C LEU A 132 -16.44 6.65 2.63
N CYS A 133 -17.44 7.28 3.26
CA CYS A 133 -18.69 7.67 2.59
C CYS A 133 -18.41 8.65 1.44
N HIS A 134 -17.58 9.66 1.67
CA HIS A 134 -17.19 10.62 0.64
C HIS A 134 -16.56 9.91 -0.56
N THR A 135 -15.57 9.04 -0.31
CA THR A 135 -14.85 8.30 -1.36
C THR A 135 -15.77 7.35 -2.13
N ALA A 136 -16.71 6.68 -1.46
CA ALA A 136 -17.70 5.83 -2.12
C ALA A 136 -18.64 6.65 -3.04
N ASN A 137 -19.04 7.83 -2.58
CA ASN A 137 -20.00 8.68 -3.30
C ASN A 137 -19.36 9.44 -4.47
N THR A 138 -18.11 9.90 -4.34
CA THR A 138 -17.45 10.76 -5.33
C THR A 138 -16.37 10.05 -6.15
N GLY A 139 -15.77 8.98 -5.60
CA GLY A 139 -14.66 8.24 -6.20
C GLY A 139 -15.07 6.94 -6.90
N ARG A 140 -16.36 6.78 -7.23
CA ARG A 140 -16.88 5.60 -7.95
C ARG A 140 -17.74 6.02 -9.13
N SER A 141 -17.54 5.37 -10.27
CA SER A 141 -18.37 5.55 -11.46
C SER A 141 -19.80 5.07 -11.18
N PRO A 142 -20.83 5.81 -11.61
CA PRO A 142 -22.20 5.31 -11.57
C PRO A 142 -22.36 4.17 -12.59
N LEU A 143 -22.91 3.04 -12.15
CA LEU A 143 -23.26 1.90 -12.99
C LEU A 143 -24.77 1.64 -12.92
N GLU A 144 -25.26 0.71 -13.73
CA GLU A 144 -26.69 0.39 -13.82
C GLU A 144 -27.29 -0.06 -12.49
N PHE A 145 -26.59 -0.93 -11.75
CA PHE A 145 -27.05 -1.46 -10.46
C PHE A 145 -26.47 -0.64 -9.32
N GLN A 146 -27.34 -0.05 -8.49
CA GLN A 146 -26.93 0.79 -7.36
C GLN A 146 -27.93 0.76 -6.20
N THR A 147 -27.44 1.04 -5.00
CA THR A 147 -28.22 1.25 -3.77
C THR A 147 -27.53 2.32 -2.89
N ALA A 148 -28.26 2.90 -1.94
CA ALA A 148 -27.73 3.83 -0.94
C ALA A 148 -28.43 3.64 0.41
#